data_AF-A0A8H9QZK3-F1
#
_entry.id   AF-A0A8H9QZK3-F1
#
_cell.length_a   1.000
_cell.length_b   1.000
_cell.length_c   1.000
_cell.angle_alpha   90.00
_cell.angle_beta   90.00
_cell.angle_gamma   90.00
#
_symmetry.space_group_name_H-M   'P 1'
#
loop_
_entity.id
_entity.type
_entity.pdbx_description
1 polymer ?
#
loop_
_entity_poly.entity_id
_entity_poly.type
_entity_poly.pdbx_seq_one_letter_code
_entity_poly.pdbx_strand_id
1 'polypeptide(L)' 'MTLFYGRETGIIRNYSSGRVDLKFYGNEVGDFNYDFIVVPKDDYVLNNLEKFIIKDGQLMRKPDPNASKYPIA' A
#
# COMPACT_ATOMS: atom_id res chain seq x y z
N MET A 1 3.54 9.55 5.07
CA MET A 1 3.79 9.11 3.68
C MET A 1 2.48 8.83 2.99
N THR A 2 2.48 8.88 1.66
CA THR A 2 1.33 8.53 0.83
C THR A 2 1.63 7.21 0.14
N LEU A 3 0.73 6.24 0.22
CA LEU A 3 0.83 4.97 -0.49
C LEU A 3 -0.22 4.96 -1.60
N PHE A 4 0.22 4.73 -2.83
CA PHE A 4 -0.66 4.57 -3.99
C PHE A 4 -0.89 3.09 -4.23
N TYR A 5 -2.14 2.68 -4.37
CA TYR A 5 -2.51 1.27 -4.53
C TYR A 5 -3.53 1.09 -5.63
N GLY A 6 -3.54 -0.08 -6.26
CA GLY A 6 -4.57 -0.41 -7.26
C GLY A 6 -5.93 -0.53 -6.58
N ARG A 7 -6.92 0.26 -7.02
CA ARG A 7 -8.22 0.39 -6.36
C ARG A 7 -8.92 -0.95 -6.11
N GLU A 8 -8.90 -1.82 -7.11
CA GLU A 8 -9.54 -3.15 -7.03
C GLU A 8 -8.72 -4.19 -6.28
N THR A 9 -7.39 -4.04 -6.26
CA THR A 9 -6.48 -5.10 -5.80
C THR A 9 -5.88 -4.84 -4.43
N GLY A 10 -5.89 -3.60 -3.96
CA GLY A 10 -5.19 -3.20 -2.74
C GLY A 10 -3.67 -3.23 -2.86
N ILE A 11 -3.11 -3.68 -3.99
CA ILE A 11 -1.67 -3.82 -4.18
C ILE A 11 -1.03 -2.44 -4.23
N ILE A 12 -0.05 -2.19 -3.35
CA ILE A 12 0.74 -0.97 -3.35
C ILE A 12 1.60 -0.93 -4.62
N ARG A 13 1.51 0.18 -5.36
CA ARG A 13 2.16 0.39 -6.66
C ARG A 13 3.28 1.42 -6.59
N ASN A 14 3.12 2.43 -5.74
CA ASN A 14 4.11 3.48 -5.56
C ASN A 14 3.91 4.18 -4.20
N TYR A 15 4.82 5.07 -3.83
CA TYR A 15 4.70 5.88 -2.63
C TYR A 15 5.33 7.28 -2.79
N SER A 16 4.96 8.17 -1.87
CA SER A 16 5.65 9.45 -1.64
C SER A 16 5.97 9.59 -0.16
N SER A 17 7.14 10.14 0.15
CA SER A 17 7.55 10.42 1.54
C SER A 17 6.63 11.44 2.22
N GLY A 18 6.05 12.36 1.44
CA GLY A 18 5.12 13.40 1.89
C GLY A 18 3.64 12.98 1.87
N ARG A 19 2.77 13.93 2.24
CA ARG A 19 1.31 13.84 2.05
C ARG A 19 0.96 14.47 0.70
N VAL A 20 0.55 13.64 -0.25
CA VAL A 20 0.14 14.05 -1.60
C VAL A 20 -1.13 13.30 -1.98
N ASP A 21 -1.81 13.73 -3.04
CA ASP A 21 -2.96 13.05 -3.64
C ASP A 21 -2.57 12.45 -5.00
N LEU A 22 -3.56 11.98 -5.76
CA LEU A 22 -3.33 11.41 -7.10
C LEU A 22 -2.79 12.42 -8.13
N LYS A 23 -2.79 13.73 -7.86
CA LYS A 23 -2.13 14.72 -8.74
C LYS A 23 -0.63 14.53 -8.81
N PHE A 24 -0.05 13.69 -7.94
CA PHE A 24 1.31 13.17 -8.06
C PHE A 24 1.62 12.62 -9.47
N TYR A 25 0.63 12.03 -10.14
CA TYR A 25 0.77 11.49 -11.50
C TYR A 25 0.51 12.53 -12.61
N GLY A 26 0.21 13.79 -12.25
CA GLY A 26 -0.05 14.86 -13.21
C GLY A 26 -1.18 14.51 -14.19
N ASN A 27 -0.93 14.77 -15.48
CA ASN A 27 -1.89 14.53 -16.55
C ASN A 27 -2.18 13.03 -16.79
N GLU A 28 -1.28 12.14 -16.33
CA GLU A 28 -1.41 10.68 -16.52
C GLU A 28 -2.30 10.03 -15.46
N VAL A 29 -2.84 10.79 -14.50
CA VAL A 29 -3.68 10.24 -13.42
C VAL A 29 -4.84 9.38 -13.91
N GLY A 30 -5.40 9.70 -15.09
CA GLY A 30 -6.49 8.94 -15.71
C GLY A 30 -6.09 7.56 -16.24
N ASP A 31 -4.81 7.35 -16.50
CA ASP A 31 -4.28 6.08 -17.03
C ASP A 31 -4.13 5.02 -15.93
N PHE A 32 -4.17 5.44 -14.66
CA PHE A 32 -3.99 4.57 -13.51
C PHE A 32 -5.31 4.34 -12.77
N ASN A 33 -5.74 3.07 -12.64
CA ASN A 33 -6.82 2.70 -11.72
C ASN A 33 -6.32 2.61 -10.27
N TYR A 34 -5.76 3.72 -9.76
CA TYR A 34 -5.19 3.82 -8.43
C TYR A 34 -6.08 4.62 -7.48
N ASP A 35 -5.82 4.40 -6.20
CA ASP A 35 -6.28 5.22 -5.10
C ASP A 35 -5.10 5.44 -4.13
N PHE A 36 -5.28 6.24 -3.10
CA PHE A 36 -4.22 6.58 -2.15
C PHE A 36 -4.70 6.58 -0.69
N ILE A 37 -3.80 6.20 0.21
CA ILE A 37 -3.95 6.44 1.65
C ILE A 37 -2.77 7.22 2.19
N VAL A 38 -3.03 7.99 3.25
CA VAL A 38 -1.99 8.69 3.99
C VAL A 38 -1.82 8.01 5.34
N VAL A 39 -0.61 7.53 5.60
CA VAL A 39 -0.23 6.86 6.85
C VAL A 39 0.98 7.57 7.48
N PRO A 40 1.22 7.41 8.80
CA PRO A 40 2.47 7.84 9.43
C PRO A 40 3.67 7.32 8.65
N LYS A 41 4.75 8.12 8.57
CA LYS A 41 5.98 7.64 7.93
C LYS A 41 6.54 6.48 8.76
N ASP A 42 6.82 5.37 8.09
CA ASP A 42 7.36 4.16 8.70
C ASP A 42 8.39 3.55 7.74
N ASP A 43 9.66 3.57 8.14
CA ASP A 43 10.75 3.08 7.31
C ASP A 43 10.72 1.55 7.15
N TYR A 44 10.12 0.80 8.09
CA TYR A 44 9.93 -0.64 7.93
C TYR A 44 8.95 -0.91 6.79
N VAL A 45 7.83 -0.19 6.75
CA VAL A 45 6.85 -0.32 5.67
C VAL A 45 7.49 0.02 4.32
N LEU A 46 8.21 1.14 4.23
CA LEU A 46 8.84 1.58 2.97
C LEU A 46 9.88 0.59 2.44
N ASN A 47 10.63 -0.05 3.33
CA ASN A 47 11.63 -1.06 2.97
C ASN A 47 11.03 -2.45 2.69
N ASN A 48 9.72 -2.64 2.89
CA ASN A 48 9.06 -3.95 2.79
C ASN A 48 7.63 -3.85 2.21
N LEU A 49 7.38 -2.95 1.26
CA LEU A 49 6.03 -2.67 0.73
C LEU A 49 5.33 -3.92 0.20
N GLU A 50 6.08 -4.88 -0.33
CA GLU A 50 5.58 -6.15 -0.82
C GLU A 50 4.91 -7.01 0.25
N LYS A 51 5.23 -6.78 1.54
CA LYS A 51 4.61 -7.45 2.70
C LYS A 51 3.28 -6.83 3.11
N PHE A 52 2.86 -5.73 2.49
CA PHE A 52 1.65 -5.00 2.85
C PHE A 52 0.65 -4.94 1.68
N ILE A 53 -0.61 -4.73 2.04
CA ILE A 53 -1.74 -4.56 1.13
C ILE A 53 -2.70 -3.55 1.73
N ILE A 54 -3.38 -2.76 0.90
CA ILE A 54 -4.46 -1.89 1.34
C ILE A 54 -5.77 -2.67 1.24
N LYS A 55 -6.50 -2.76 2.34
CA LYS A 55 -7.82 -3.39 2.39
C LYS A 55 -8.73 -2.55 3.28
N ASP A 56 -9.95 -2.29 2.81
CA ASP A 56 -10.95 -1.49 3.53
C ASP A 56 -10.41 -0.12 4.01
N GLY A 57 -9.58 0.52 3.17
CA GLY A 57 -8.95 1.81 3.47
C GLY A 57 -7.82 1.78 4.48
N GLN A 58 -7.33 0.59 4.86
CA GLN A 58 -6.29 0.41 5.88
C GLN A 58 -5.06 -0.31 5.32
N LEU A 59 -3.88 0.07 5.81
CA LEU A 59 -2.63 -0.63 5.56
C LEU A 59 -2.60 -1.91 6.40
N MET A 60 -2.65 -3.07 5.75
CA MET A 60 -2.62 -4.38 6.40
C MET A 60 -1.37 -5.15 6.01
N ARG A 61 -0.83 -5.93 6.95
CA ARG A 61 0.23 -6.90 6.66
C ARG A 61 -0.37 -8.11 5.96
N LYS A 62 0.25 -8.56 4.87
CA LYS A 62 -0.13 -9.81 4.20
C LYS A 62 0.11 -11.00 5.14
N PRO A 63 -0.67 -12.07 5.01
CA PRO A 63 -0.41 -13.31 5.74
C PRO A 63 1.01 -13.78 5.47
N ASP A 64 1.73 -14.22 6.50
CA ASP A 64 3.00 -14.89 6.31
C ASP A 64 2.73 -16.29 5.74
N PRO A 65 3.19 -16.60 4.51
CA PRO A 65 2.97 -17.92 3.92
C PRO A 65 3.62 -19.03 4.76
N ASN A 66 4.62 -18.72 5.60
CA ASN A 66 5.28 -19.68 6.49
C ASN A 66 4.57 -19.84 7.84
N ALA A 67 3.70 -18.91 8.24
CA ALA A 67 2.95 -19.03 9.49
C ALA A 67 1.90 -20.15 9.43
N SER A 68 1.52 -20.60 8.24
CA SER A 68 0.50 -21.64 8.04
C SER A 68 1.00 -23.07 8.29
N LYS A 69 2.28 -23.31 8.62
CA LYS A 69 2.77 -24.68 8.80
C LYS A 69 2.24 -25.34 10.08
N TYR A 70 1.87 -24.55 11.10
CA TYR A 70 1.33 -25.05 12.35
C TYR A 70 0.23 -24.11 12.88
N PRO A 71 -0.87 -24.62 13.45
CA PRO A 71 -1.88 -23.78 14.09
C PRO A 71 -1.29 -23.05 15.30
N ILE A 72 -1.69 -21.78 15.47
CA ILE A 72 -1.39 -20.99 16.66
C ILE A 72 -2.26 -21.55 17.80
N ALA A 73 -1.62 -21.92 18.91
CA ALA A 73 -2.28 -22.45 20.11
C ALA A 73 -3.03 -21.36 20.89
#